data_AF-A0A520GGZ0-F1
#
_entry.id   AF-A0A520GGZ0-F1
#
_cell.length_a   1.000
_cell.length_b   1.000
_cell.length_c   1.000
_cell.angle_alpha   90.00
_cell.angle_beta   90.00
_cell.angle_gamma   90.00
#
_symmetry.space_group_name_H-M   'P 1'
#
loop_
_entity.id
_entity.type
_entity.pdbx_description
1 polymer ?
#
loop_
_entity_poly.entity_id
_entity_poly.type
_entity_poly.pdbx_seq_one_letter_code
_entity_poly.pdbx_strand_id
1 'polypeptide(L)'
;MPTATATAPTIAPATIRPAAVDPRQLRNVLGTFVTGVTVVTTRDSDGADHGVTANSFSSVSLDPPLVLWSQSLSSKSYPAFRDSERFVVNILADDQVTISNHFAKSREDKFSGIAY
;
A
#
# COMPACT_ATOMS: atom_id res chain seq x y z
N MET A 1 -5.48 17.77 -64.88
CA MET A 1 -4.87 18.63 -63.84
C MET A 1 -4.84 17.81 -62.55
N PRO A 2 -3.66 17.53 -61.96
CA PRO A 2 -3.47 16.42 -61.04
C PRO A 2 -3.86 16.73 -59.59
N THR A 3 -4.40 15.71 -58.92
CA THR A 3 -4.69 15.60 -57.49
C THR A 3 -3.40 15.74 -56.67
N ALA A 4 -3.32 16.76 -55.82
CA ALA A 4 -2.21 16.91 -54.87
C ALA A 4 -2.47 16.04 -53.63
N THR A 5 -1.76 14.91 -53.53
CA THR A 5 -1.70 14.11 -52.31
C THR A 5 -0.81 14.83 -51.29
N ALA A 6 -1.41 15.39 -50.24
CA ALA A 6 -0.66 15.96 -49.12
C ALA A 6 -0.15 14.82 -48.23
N THR A 7 1.18 14.63 -48.19
CA THR A 7 1.86 13.72 -47.27
C THR A 7 1.72 14.24 -45.84
N ALA A 8 1.06 13.47 -44.97
CA ALA A 8 0.94 13.79 -43.54
C ALA A 8 2.34 13.77 -42.87
N PRO A 9 2.64 14.70 -41.96
CA PRO A 9 3.93 14.70 -41.26
C PRO A 9 4.01 13.48 -40.32
N THR A 10 5.04 12.66 -40.51
CA THR A 10 5.40 11.58 -39.59
C THR A 10 5.86 12.19 -38.27
N ILE A 11 5.04 12.09 -37.23
CA ILE A 11 5.42 12.44 -35.86
C ILE A 11 6.37 11.34 -35.36
N ALA A 12 7.66 11.67 -35.21
CA ALA A 12 8.61 10.79 -34.54
C ALA A 12 8.12 10.54 -33.09
N PRO A 13 8.19 9.30 -32.56
CA PRO A 13 7.78 9.05 -31.19
C PRO A 13 8.68 9.87 -30.26
N ALA A 14 8.09 10.87 -29.60
CA ALA A 14 8.78 11.63 -28.58
C ALA A 14 9.17 10.67 -27.45
N THR A 15 10.46 10.58 -27.15
CA THR A 15 10.94 9.86 -25.97
C THR A 15 10.36 10.53 -24.73
N ILE A 16 9.26 10.00 -24.21
CA ILE A 16 8.68 10.45 -22.94
C ILE A 16 9.65 10.03 -21.85
N ARG A 17 10.57 10.93 -21.47
CA ARG A 17 11.29 10.80 -20.21
C ARG A 17 10.25 11.07 -19.12
N PRO A 18 9.96 10.12 -18.23
CA PRO A 18 9.08 10.42 -17.10
C PRO A 18 9.72 11.58 -16.34
N ALA A 19 9.02 12.72 -16.30
CA ALA A 19 9.39 13.80 -15.41
C ALA A 19 9.44 13.23 -14.00
N ALA A 20 10.45 13.61 -13.20
CA ALA A 20 10.51 13.21 -11.81
C ALA A 20 9.21 13.66 -11.12
N VAL A 21 8.40 12.71 -10.67
CA VAL A 21 7.13 12.99 -10.00
C VAL A 21 7.44 13.45 -8.58
N ASP A 22 6.94 14.62 -8.17
CA ASP A 22 7.04 15.07 -6.77
C ASP A 22 6.30 14.06 -5.86
N PRO A 23 7.01 13.38 -4.93
CA PRO A 23 6.39 12.41 -4.04
C PRO A 23 5.24 12.97 -3.20
N ARG A 24 5.28 14.27 -2.87
CA ARG A 24 4.18 14.91 -2.11
C ARG A 24 2.96 15.10 -2.99
N GLN A 25 3.14 15.55 -4.24
CA GLN A 25 2.04 15.66 -5.20
C GLN A 25 1.41 14.31 -5.49
N LEU A 26 2.21 13.27 -5.72
CA LEU A 26 1.72 11.91 -5.92
C LEU A 26 0.91 11.41 -4.71
N ARG A 27 1.43 11.60 -3.49
CA ARG A 27 0.71 11.23 -2.26
C ARG A 27 -0.63 11.94 -2.14
N ASN A 28 -0.68 13.23 -2.45
CA ASN A 28 -1.93 14.00 -2.40
C ASN A 28 -2.96 13.47 -3.40
N VAL A 29 -2.53 13.16 -4.63
CA VAL A 29 -3.41 12.58 -5.65
C VAL A 29 -3.91 11.20 -5.24
N LEU A 30 -3.03 10.31 -4.76
CA LEU A 30 -3.46 8.99 -4.29
C LEU A 30 -4.39 9.07 -3.07
N GLY A 31 -4.21 10.08 -2.21
CA GLY A 31 -5.06 10.33 -1.05
C GLY A 31 -6.50 10.73 -1.40
N THR A 32 -6.82 11.07 -2.65
CA THR A 32 -8.22 11.36 -3.05
C THR A 32 -9.05 10.09 -3.24
N PHE A 33 -8.41 8.92 -3.37
CA PHE A 33 -9.09 7.65 -3.46
C PHE A 33 -9.40 7.14 -2.04
N VAL A 34 -10.68 7.14 -1.67
CA VAL A 34 -11.14 6.74 -0.34
C VAL A 34 -10.96 5.24 -0.15
N THR A 35 -10.40 4.84 1.00
CA THR A 35 -10.23 3.45 1.39
C THR A 35 -10.69 3.22 2.83
N GLY A 36 -10.99 1.96 3.16
CA GLY A 36 -11.04 1.54 4.56
C GLY A 36 -9.65 1.51 5.19
N VAL A 37 -9.61 1.30 6.51
CA VAL A 37 -8.35 1.17 7.25
C VAL A 37 -8.24 -0.23 7.82
N THR A 38 -7.04 -0.81 7.70
CA THR A 38 -6.73 -2.10 8.29
C THR A 38 -5.51 -2.01 9.20
N VAL A 39 -5.42 -2.94 10.16
CA VAL A 39 -4.17 -3.27 10.84
C VAL A 39 -3.77 -4.66 10.38
N VAL A 40 -2.61 -4.77 9.76
CA VAL A 40 -2.03 -6.05 9.38
C VAL A 40 -1.09 -6.49 10.49
N THR A 41 -1.24 -7.73 10.95
CA THR A 41 -0.42 -8.29 12.03
C THR A 41 0.27 -9.57 11.60
N THR A 42 1.41 -9.86 12.24
CA THR A 42 2.12 -11.13 12.10
C THR A 42 2.87 -11.40 13.41
N ARG A 43 3.37 -12.63 13.54
CA ARG A 43 4.28 -13.04 14.60
C ARG A 43 5.57 -13.56 13.96
N ASP A 44 6.70 -13.09 14.47
CA ASP A 44 8.00 -13.55 13.99
C ASP A 44 8.41 -14.91 14.60
N SER A 45 9.56 -15.44 14.19
CA SER A 45 10.07 -16.73 14.65
C SER A 45 10.41 -16.77 16.14
N ASP A 46 10.68 -15.60 16.74
CA ASP A 46 11.01 -15.47 18.16
C ASP A 46 9.74 -15.32 19.02
N GLY A 47 8.57 -15.28 18.37
CA GLY A 47 7.27 -15.17 19.03
C GLY A 47 6.82 -13.72 19.27
N ALA A 48 7.57 -12.72 18.80
CA ALA A 48 7.22 -11.33 18.99
C ALA A 48 6.14 -10.88 18.00
N ASP A 49 5.22 -10.04 18.51
CA ASP A 49 4.07 -9.53 17.77
C ASP A 49 4.40 -8.26 16.98
N HIS A 50 4.04 -8.26 15.71
CA HIS A 50 4.25 -7.12 14.79
C HIS A 50 2.93 -6.67 14.21
N GLY A 51 2.75 -5.35 14.12
CA GLY A 51 1.53 -4.75 13.60
C GLY A 51 1.78 -3.42 12.89
N VAL A 52 1.04 -3.21 11.80
CA VAL A 52 1.13 -2.00 10.98
C VAL A 52 -0.25 -1.59 10.48
N THR A 53 -0.57 -0.31 10.60
CA THR A 53 -1.75 0.26 9.94
C THR A 53 -1.49 0.39 8.45
N ALA A 54 -2.40 -0.11 7.64
CA ALA A 54 -2.35 -0.06 6.19
C ALA A 54 -3.70 0.39 5.61
N ASN A 55 -3.65 1.13 4.52
CA ASN A 55 -4.83 1.52 3.75
C ASN A 55 -4.72 1.15 2.26
N SER A 56 -3.71 0.33 1.92
CA SER A 56 -3.43 -0.18 0.57
C SER A 56 -4.00 -1.58 0.33
N PHE A 57 -4.91 -2.04 1.20
CA PHE A 57 -5.52 -3.36 1.10
C PHE A 57 -6.46 -3.43 -0.11
N SER A 58 -6.45 -4.56 -0.81
CA SER A 58 -7.40 -4.84 -1.89
C SER A 58 -7.71 -6.34 -1.98
N SER A 59 -8.95 -6.68 -2.30
CA SER A 59 -9.31 -8.01 -2.79
C SER A 59 -8.73 -8.24 -4.18
N VAL A 60 -8.26 -9.46 -4.46
CA VAL A 60 -7.65 -9.82 -5.75
C VAL A 60 -8.44 -10.91 -6.46
N SER A 61 -8.81 -11.97 -5.75
CA SER A 61 -9.53 -13.11 -6.32
C SER A 61 -10.43 -13.75 -5.27
N LEU A 62 -11.54 -14.34 -5.73
CA LEU A 62 -12.43 -15.14 -4.90
C LEU A 62 -12.09 -16.64 -4.96
N ASP A 63 -11.63 -17.12 -6.12
CA ASP A 63 -11.19 -18.50 -6.31
C ASP A 63 -9.92 -18.56 -7.18
N PRO A 64 -8.74 -18.86 -6.60
CA PRO A 64 -8.52 -19.03 -5.16
C PRO A 64 -8.73 -17.71 -4.40
N PRO A 65 -9.05 -17.74 -3.10
CA PRO A 65 -9.26 -16.53 -2.30
C PRO A 65 -7.93 -15.80 -2.08
N LEU A 66 -7.78 -14.64 -2.71
CA LEU A 66 -6.55 -13.84 -2.66
C LEU A 66 -6.84 -12.39 -2.32
N VAL A 67 -5.93 -11.82 -1.53
CA VAL A 67 -5.88 -10.40 -1.17
C VAL A 67 -4.47 -9.87 -1.35
N LEU A 68 -4.32 -8.56 -1.48
CA LEU A 68 -3.02 -7.89 -1.47
C LEU A 68 -3.03 -6.70 -0.52
N TRP A 69 -1.84 -6.32 -0.09
CA TRP A 69 -1.53 -5.06 0.53
C TRP A 69 -0.05 -4.75 0.26
N SER A 70 0.42 -3.55 0.58
CA SER A 70 1.78 -3.12 0.26
C SER A 70 2.49 -2.65 1.52
N GLN A 71 3.61 -3.30 1.84
CA GLN A 71 4.46 -2.97 2.97
C GLN A 71 5.66 -2.13 2.51
N SER A 72 5.95 -1.04 3.22
CA SER A 72 7.19 -0.30 3.00
C SER A 72 8.40 -1.15 3.37
N LEU A 73 9.36 -1.27 2.45
CA LEU A 73 10.65 -1.95 2.67
C LEU A 73 11.50 -1.28 3.75
N SER A 74 11.27 0.01 4.03
CA SER A 74 11.96 0.75 5.09
C SER A 74 11.35 0.58 6.48
N SER A 75 10.24 -0.16 6.59
CA SER A 75 9.61 -0.39 7.90
C SER A 75 10.44 -1.31 8.77
N LYS A 76 10.49 -1.01 10.08
CA LYS A 76 11.11 -1.89 11.08
C LYS A 76 10.45 -3.27 11.15
N SER A 77 9.15 -3.37 10.85
CA SER A 77 8.40 -4.63 10.82
C SER A 77 8.57 -5.42 9.52
N TYR A 78 9.23 -4.85 8.50
CA TYR A 78 9.36 -5.51 7.19
C TYR A 78 10.02 -6.90 7.27
N PRO A 79 11.13 -7.11 8.01
CA PRO A 79 11.72 -8.44 8.14
C PRO A 79 10.74 -9.47 8.72
N ALA A 80 9.98 -9.10 9.76
CA ALA A 80 8.99 -9.98 10.36
C ALA A 80 7.89 -10.41 9.37
N PHE A 81 7.37 -9.48 8.57
CA PHE A 81 6.38 -9.81 7.53
C PHE A 81 6.95 -10.61 6.36
N ARG A 82 8.21 -10.35 5.98
CA ARG A 82 8.89 -11.07 4.89
C ARG A 82 9.16 -12.52 5.27
N ASP A 83 9.57 -12.75 6.52
CA ASP A 83 10.07 -14.05 6.99
C ASP A 83 8.95 -14.91 7.63
N SER A 84 7.81 -14.33 7.98
CA SER A 84 6.66 -15.07 8.53
C SER A 84 5.82 -15.72 7.43
N GLU A 85 5.39 -16.96 7.68
CA GLU A 85 4.50 -17.71 6.79
C GLU A 85 3.05 -17.20 6.82
N ARG A 86 2.68 -16.43 7.86
CA ARG A 86 1.28 -16.07 8.13
C ARG A 86 1.17 -14.59 8.52
N PHE A 87 0.07 -13.99 8.11
CA PHE A 87 -0.35 -12.67 8.58
C PHE A 87 -1.87 -12.63 8.70
N VAL A 88 -2.37 -11.65 9.45
CA VAL A 88 -3.80 -11.42 9.66
C VAL A 88 -4.13 -10.00 9.24
N VAL A 89 -5.25 -9.82 8.53
CA VAL A 89 -5.79 -8.50 8.17
C VAL A 89 -6.98 -8.20 9.07
N ASN A 90 -6.84 -7.19 9.92
CA ASN A 90 -7.91 -6.70 10.79
C ASN A 90 -8.54 -5.47 10.13
N ILE A 91 -9.78 -5.56 9.66
CA ILE A 91 -10.51 -4.42 9.10
C ILE A 91 -11.12 -3.64 10.26
N LEU A 92 -10.78 -2.35 10.37
CA LEU A 92 -11.18 -1.54 11.51
C LEU A 92 -12.58 -0.93 11.33
N ALA A 93 -13.33 -0.86 12.43
CA ALA A 93 -14.57 -0.10 12.53
C ALA A 93 -14.30 1.41 12.72
N ASP A 94 -15.34 2.24 12.58
CA ASP A 94 -15.21 3.71 12.63
C ASP A 94 -14.75 4.22 14.00
N ASP A 95 -15.08 3.52 15.09
CA ASP A 95 -14.72 3.87 16.46
C ASP A 95 -13.27 3.48 16.83
N GLN A 96 -12.57 2.75 15.95
CA GLN A 96 -11.21 2.25 16.19
C GLN A 96 -10.11 3.16 15.64
N VAL A 97 -10.38 4.46 15.48
CA VAL A 97 -9.39 5.48 15.06
C VAL A 97 -8.15 5.48 15.95
N THR A 98 -8.33 5.29 17.27
CA THR A 98 -7.21 5.23 18.22
C THR A 98 -6.29 4.04 17.96
N ILE A 99 -6.85 2.89 17.60
CA ILE A 99 -6.09 1.68 17.23
C ILE A 99 -5.30 1.93 15.94
N SER A 100 -5.95 2.50 14.92
CA SER A 100 -5.30 2.90 13.66
C SER A 100 -4.09 3.82 13.93
N ASN A 101 -4.28 4.87 14.71
CA ASN A 101 -3.22 5.82 15.05
C ASN A 101 -2.09 5.18 15.87
N HIS A 102 -2.43 4.21 16.72
CA HIS A 102 -1.47 3.49 17.54
C HIS A 102 -0.53 2.62 16.70
N PHE A 103 -1.07 1.81 15.79
CA PHE A 103 -0.28 0.93 14.92
C PHE A 103 0.42 1.66 13.76
N ALA A 104 0.01 2.88 13.40
CA ALA A 104 0.66 3.71 12.39
C ALA A 104 1.98 4.34 12.87
N LYS A 105 2.17 4.53 14.18
CA LYS A 105 3.35 5.16 14.76
C LYS A 105 4.40 4.13 15.15
N SER A 106 5.68 4.51 15.14
CA SER A 106 6.74 3.67 15.72
C SER A 106 6.65 3.69 17.23
N ARG A 107 6.65 2.51 17.87
CA ARG A 107 6.68 2.28 19.31
C ARG A 107 7.52 1.04 19.61
N GLU A 108 8.02 0.91 20.83
CA GLU A 108 8.75 -0.29 21.27
C GLU A 108 7.81 -1.48 21.42
N ASP A 109 6.69 -1.29 22.13
CA ASP A 109 5.62 -2.29 22.25
C ASP A 109 4.29 -1.71 21.74
N LYS A 110 3.82 -2.21 20.59
CA LYS A 110 2.54 -1.83 19.99
C LYS A 110 1.36 -2.64 20.51
N PHE A 111 1.60 -3.76 21.19
CA PHE A 111 0.54 -4.65 21.63
C PHE A 111 0.20 -4.44 23.11
N SER A 112 1.07 -3.76 23.86
CA SER A 112 0.79 -3.31 25.23
C SER A 112 -0.56 -2.58 25.33
N GLY A 113 -1.44 -3.10 26.20
CA GLY A 113 -2.75 -2.51 26.48
C GLY A 113 -3.79 -2.68 25.36
N ILE A 114 -3.49 -3.47 24.33
CA ILE A 114 -4.45 -3.87 23.30
C ILE A 114 -4.98 -5.25 23.67
N ALA A 115 -6.30 -5.45 23.64
CA ALA A 115 -6.89 -6.78 23.74
C ALA A 115 -6.87 -7.44 22.35
N TYR A 116 -6.27 -8.63 22.24
CA TYR A 116 -6.15 -9.39 20.99
C TYR A 116 -6.13 -10.89 21.23
#